data_AF-A0A2T2N6V2-F1
#
_entry.id   AF-A0A2T2N6V2-F1
#
_cell.length_a   1.000
_cell.length_b   1.000
_cell.length_c   1.000
_cell.angle_alpha   90.00
_cell.angle_beta   90.00
_cell.angle_gamma   90.00
#
_symmetry.space_group_name_H-M   'P 1'
#
loop_
_entity.id
_entity.type
_entity.pdbx_description
1 polymer ?
#
loop_
_entity_poly.entity_id
_entity_poly.type
_entity_poly.pdbx_seq_one_letter_code
_entity_poly.pdbx_strand_id
1 'polypeptide(L)'
;MGDLKSAIGEHLASSRQAQENLQTHTTLTLSAMSKLEISISHLQRAQQSLIKLRLRYESIPNKISSGKHNISSLQETIAKVDRKRKKVVHKRQKSFDQAWKLWKNGTTNLVHIDRYQHRYEQVLQELQSIEVSTEEEQKLVGGVVRALEKEGEEMREEIAGDIKATGERLISATRELAEHTRSWDLIEISVAEARSEASLKMQEM
;
A
#
# COMPACT_ATOMS: atom_id res chain seq x y z
N MET A 1 8.88 45.51 -21.39
CA MET A 1 7.71 44.66 -21.68
C MET A 1 8.03 43.24 -22.16
N GLY A 2 9.14 42.98 -22.88
CA GLY A 2 9.51 41.61 -23.30
C GLY A 2 9.91 40.69 -22.14
N ASP A 3 10.77 41.16 -21.24
CA ASP A 3 11.34 40.34 -20.16
C ASP A 3 10.32 39.93 -19.09
N LEU A 4 9.41 40.83 -18.71
CA LEU A 4 8.34 40.53 -17.75
C LEU A 4 7.36 39.47 -18.29
N LYS A 5 6.97 39.56 -19.56
CA LYS A 5 6.08 38.58 -20.18
C LYS A 5 6.76 37.21 -20.32
N SER A 6 8.07 37.19 -20.60
CA SER A 6 8.86 35.95 -20.61
C SER A 6 8.91 35.31 -19.23
N ALA A 7 9.24 36.08 -18.19
CA ALA A 7 9.30 35.58 -16.82
C ALA A 7 7.96 35.03 -16.33
N ILE A 8 6.86 35.77 -16.55
CA ILE A 8 5.50 35.30 -16.22
C ILE A 8 5.17 34.01 -16.99
N GLY A 9 5.54 33.92 -18.27
CA GLY A 9 5.35 32.73 -19.09
C GLY A 9 6.11 31.50 -18.56
N GLU A 10 7.34 31.68 -18.10
CA GLU A 10 8.16 30.62 -17.51
C GLU A 10 7.59 30.11 -16.19
N HIS A 11 7.14 31.02 -15.30
CA HIS A 11 6.48 30.64 -14.06
C HIS A 11 5.13 29.95 -14.31
N LEU A 12 4.35 30.39 -15.29
CA LEU A 12 3.10 29.72 -15.70
C LEU A 12 3.36 28.30 -16.22
N ALA A 13 4.40 28.10 -17.03
CA ALA A 13 4.78 26.78 -17.52
C ALA A 13 5.24 25.86 -16.37
N SER A 14 6.04 26.38 -15.43
CA SER A 14 6.51 25.63 -14.25
C SER A 14 5.35 25.26 -13.32
N SER A 15 4.41 26.19 -13.09
CA SER A 15 3.19 25.98 -12.31
C SER A 15 2.32 24.87 -12.90
N ARG A 16 2.03 24.95 -14.20
CA ARG A 16 1.23 23.94 -14.91
C ARG A 16 1.87 22.55 -14.86
N GLN A 17 3.19 22.47 -15.04
CA GLN A 17 3.91 21.21 -14.94
C GLN A 17 3.84 20.60 -13.52
N ALA A 18 3.95 21.43 -12.48
CA ALA A 18 3.80 20.97 -11.10
C ALA A 18 2.37 20.46 -10.83
N GLN A 19 1.36 21.13 -11.40
CA GLN A 19 -0.03 20.73 -11.29
C GLN A 19 -0.32 19.38 -11.96
N GLU A 20 0.13 19.19 -13.21
CA GLU A 20 -0.02 17.93 -13.94
C GLU A 20 0.65 16.76 -13.20
N ASN A 21 1.81 17.03 -12.58
CA ASN A 21 2.52 16.04 -11.77
C ASN A 21 1.75 15.71 -10.47
N LEU A 22 1.19 16.70 -9.78
CA LEU A 22 0.35 16.50 -8.58
C LEU A 22 -0.83 15.56 -8.89
N GLN A 23 -1.56 15.83 -9.97
CA GLN A 23 -2.70 15.00 -10.37
C GLN A 23 -2.28 13.57 -10.76
N THR A 24 -1.18 13.45 -11.49
CA THR A 24 -0.65 12.15 -11.92
C THR A 24 -0.26 11.28 -10.73
N HIS A 25 0.52 11.82 -9.79
CA HIS A 25 0.99 11.03 -8.65
C HIS A 25 -0.14 10.74 -7.64
N THR A 26 -1.13 11.61 -7.50
CA THR A 26 -2.35 11.34 -6.72
C THR A 26 -3.09 10.13 -7.30
N THR A 27 -3.34 10.13 -8.61
CA THR A 27 -3.96 9.00 -9.32
C THR A 27 -3.19 7.69 -9.15
N LEU A 28 -1.86 7.73 -9.29
CA LEU A 28 -1.00 6.56 -9.10
C LEU A 28 -1.05 6.03 -7.66
N THR A 29 -1.14 6.92 -6.67
CA THR A 29 -1.25 6.54 -5.25
C THR A 29 -2.59 5.84 -4.98
N LEU A 30 -3.70 6.42 -5.42
CA LEU A 30 -5.03 5.83 -5.29
C LEU A 30 -5.10 4.44 -5.96
N SER A 31 -4.51 4.29 -7.15
CA SER A 31 -4.41 2.99 -7.84
C SER A 31 -3.58 1.97 -7.06
N ALA A 32 -2.45 2.39 -6.48
CA ALA A 32 -1.60 1.52 -5.67
C ALA A 32 -2.34 1.03 -4.42
N MET A 33 -3.11 1.91 -3.78
CA MET A 33 -3.92 1.58 -2.61
C MET A 33 -5.04 0.59 -2.90
N SER A 34 -5.84 0.81 -3.95
CA SER A 34 -6.90 -0.13 -4.31
C SER A 34 -6.34 -1.54 -4.55
N LYS A 35 -5.18 -1.65 -5.20
CA LYS A 35 -4.50 -2.93 -5.40
C LYS A 35 -3.91 -3.50 -4.10
N LEU A 36 -3.49 -2.65 -3.17
CA LEU A 36 -2.97 -3.05 -1.85
C LEU A 36 -4.08 -3.69 -1.01
N GLU A 37 -5.26 -3.07 -0.96
CA GLU A 37 -6.44 -3.60 -0.26
C GLU A 37 -6.84 -4.99 -0.78
N ILE A 38 -6.85 -5.17 -2.11
CA ILE A 38 -7.09 -6.48 -2.73
C ILE A 38 -6.03 -7.50 -2.28
N SER A 39 -4.76 -7.09 -2.23
CA SER A 39 -3.65 -7.96 -1.82
C SER A 39 -3.77 -8.36 -0.35
N ILE A 40 -4.18 -7.43 0.53
CA ILE A 40 -4.46 -7.71 1.95
C ILE A 40 -5.63 -8.69 2.10
N SER A 41 -6.72 -8.50 1.35
CA SER A 41 -7.83 -9.48 1.35
C SER A 41 -7.37 -10.88 0.94
N HIS A 42 -6.47 -10.98 -0.04
CA HIS A 42 -5.86 -12.27 -0.40
C HIS A 42 -5.01 -12.87 0.74
N LEU A 43 -4.25 -12.05 1.48
CA LEU A 43 -3.51 -12.49 2.67
C LEU A 43 -4.46 -13.03 3.74
N GLN A 44 -5.56 -12.34 4.03
CA GLN A 44 -6.60 -12.77 4.98
C GLN A 44 -7.19 -14.14 4.59
N ARG A 45 -7.56 -14.33 3.31
CA ARG A 45 -8.09 -15.61 2.82
C ARG A 45 -7.06 -16.74 2.90
N ALA A 46 -5.79 -16.44 2.61
CA ALA A 46 -4.71 -17.42 2.74
C ALA A 46 -4.48 -17.79 4.21
N GLN A 47 -4.50 -16.83 5.13
CA GLN A 47 -4.40 -17.06 6.58
C GLN A 47 -5.54 -17.92 7.11
N GLN A 48 -6.80 -17.62 6.76
CA GLN A 48 -7.94 -18.46 7.12
C GLN A 48 -7.79 -19.89 6.59
N SER A 49 -7.25 -20.04 5.38
CA SER A 49 -6.96 -21.36 4.81
C SER A 49 -5.88 -22.11 5.61
N LEU A 50 -4.85 -21.42 6.07
CA LEU A 50 -3.79 -21.99 6.92
C LEU A 50 -4.31 -22.38 8.31
N ILE A 51 -5.16 -21.56 8.92
CA ILE A 51 -5.83 -21.89 10.19
C ILE A 51 -6.64 -23.19 10.05
N LYS A 52 -7.42 -23.32 8.96
CA LYS A 52 -8.15 -24.55 8.67
C LYS A 52 -7.24 -25.77 8.49
N LEU A 53 -6.03 -25.59 7.95
CA LEU A 53 -5.04 -26.66 7.84
C LEU A 53 -4.42 -27.00 9.20
N ARG A 54 -4.13 -26.00 10.04
CA ARG A 54 -3.64 -26.16 11.41
C ARG A 54 -4.60 -27.01 12.25
N LEU A 55 -5.87 -26.63 12.30
CA LEU A 55 -6.91 -27.37 13.04
C LEU A 55 -7.05 -28.82 12.54
N ARG A 56 -6.84 -29.05 11.23
CA ARG A 56 -6.80 -30.41 10.68
C ARG A 56 -5.58 -31.18 11.17
N TYR A 57 -4.39 -30.57 11.22
CA TYR A 57 -3.18 -31.18 11.79
C TYR A 57 -3.36 -31.50 13.27
N GLU A 58 -3.85 -30.57 14.08
CA GLU A 58 -4.09 -30.76 15.52
C GLU A 58 -5.09 -31.90 15.80
N SER A 59 -5.99 -32.21 14.85
CA SER A 59 -6.91 -33.34 14.98
C SER A 59 -6.27 -34.70 14.74
N ILE A 60 -5.06 -34.77 14.16
CA ILE A 60 -4.41 -36.03 13.75
C ILE A 60 -3.96 -36.86 14.96
N PRO A 61 -3.29 -36.32 15.99
CA PRO A 61 -2.95 -37.07 17.20
C PRO A 61 -4.18 -37.73 17.85
N ASN A 62 -5.28 -37.00 17.99
CA ASN A 62 -6.52 -37.56 18.55
C ASN A 62 -7.11 -38.70 17.70
N LYS A 63 -6.98 -38.62 16.37
CA LYS A 63 -7.40 -39.69 15.46
C LYS A 63 -6.53 -40.92 15.58
N ILE A 64 -5.22 -40.74 15.73
CA ILE A 64 -4.25 -41.81 16.01
C ILE A 64 -4.62 -42.51 17.32
N SER A 65 -4.76 -41.75 18.42
CA SER A 65 -5.06 -42.28 19.76
C SER A 65 -6.41 -42.99 19.83
N SER A 66 -7.37 -42.62 18.99
CA SER A 66 -8.69 -43.26 18.97
C SER A 66 -8.70 -44.68 18.41
N GLY A 67 -7.64 -45.11 17.69
CA GLY A 67 -7.56 -46.43 17.04
C GLY A 67 -8.57 -46.68 15.92
N LYS A 68 -9.47 -45.73 15.62
CA LYS A 68 -10.56 -45.85 14.65
C LYS A 68 -10.15 -45.59 13.20
N HIS A 69 -8.88 -45.25 12.97
CA HIS A 69 -8.35 -44.89 11.66
C HIS A 69 -7.10 -45.69 11.34
N ASN A 70 -7.00 -46.21 10.12
CA ASN A 70 -5.80 -46.94 9.70
C ASN A 70 -4.63 -45.96 9.51
N ILE A 71 -3.41 -46.40 9.80
CA ILE A 71 -2.19 -45.59 9.75
C ILE A 71 -1.91 -45.03 8.34
N SER A 72 -2.11 -45.83 7.29
CA SER A 72 -1.96 -45.40 5.88
C SER A 72 -2.90 -44.25 5.51
N SER A 73 -4.14 -44.27 5.98
CA SER A 73 -5.14 -43.22 5.75
C SER A 73 -4.78 -41.90 6.44
N LEU A 74 -4.10 -42.00 7.59
CA LEU A 74 -3.58 -40.86 8.33
C LEU A 74 -2.33 -40.29 7.64
N GLN A 75 -1.43 -41.14 7.15
CA GLN A 75 -0.26 -40.72 6.36
C GLN A 75 -0.67 -40.00 5.06
N GLU A 76 -1.66 -40.51 4.34
CA GLU A 76 -2.22 -39.83 3.17
C GLU A 76 -2.83 -38.47 3.51
N THR A 77 -3.53 -38.40 4.66
CA THR A 77 -4.09 -37.15 5.16
C THR A 77 -3.00 -36.13 5.46
N ILE A 78 -1.93 -36.53 6.16
CA ILE A 78 -0.76 -35.69 6.43
C ILE A 78 -0.17 -35.17 5.11
N ALA A 79 0.12 -36.06 4.16
CA ALA A 79 0.70 -35.69 2.87
C ALA A 79 -0.19 -34.72 2.08
N LYS A 80 -1.51 -34.92 2.09
CA LYS A 80 -2.48 -34.02 1.43
C LYS A 80 -2.52 -32.65 2.07
N VAL A 81 -2.50 -32.59 3.40
CA VAL A 81 -2.51 -31.32 4.15
C VAL A 81 -1.18 -30.58 3.94
N ASP A 82 -0.04 -31.28 3.90
CA ASP A 82 1.29 -30.71 3.62
C ASP A 82 1.39 -30.10 2.23
N ARG A 83 0.94 -30.83 1.19
CA ARG A 83 0.89 -30.31 -0.17
C ARG A 83 0.03 -29.05 -0.26
N LYS A 84 -1.13 -29.06 0.41
CA LYS A 84 -2.03 -27.90 0.44
C LYS A 84 -1.42 -26.73 1.22
N ARG A 85 -0.73 -26.99 2.34
CA ARG A 85 0.02 -25.99 3.09
C ARG A 85 1.04 -25.31 2.18
N LYS A 86 1.96 -26.05 1.58
CA LYS A 86 3.00 -25.49 0.69
C LYS A 86 2.42 -24.57 -0.40
N LYS A 87 1.32 -25.00 -1.04
CA LYS A 87 0.63 -24.18 -2.06
C LYS A 87 0.04 -22.89 -1.48
N VAL A 88 -0.59 -22.95 -0.31
CA VAL A 88 -1.18 -21.77 0.34
C VAL A 88 -0.09 -20.81 0.83
N VAL A 89 1.01 -21.32 1.38
CA VAL A 89 2.19 -20.53 1.76
C VAL A 89 2.77 -19.79 0.57
N HIS A 90 2.98 -20.48 -0.55
CA HIS A 90 3.50 -19.83 -1.75
C HIS A 90 2.56 -18.74 -2.29
N LYS A 91 1.24 -18.99 -2.34
CA LYS A 91 0.26 -17.98 -2.74
C LYS A 91 0.29 -16.76 -1.81
N ARG A 92 0.39 -17.00 -0.51
CA ARG A 92 0.51 -15.93 0.50
C ARG A 92 1.76 -15.10 0.28
N GLN A 93 2.93 -15.74 0.10
CA GLN A 93 4.19 -15.02 -0.13
C GLN A 93 4.10 -14.12 -1.35
N LYS A 94 3.55 -14.62 -2.46
CA LYS A 94 3.33 -13.81 -3.66
C LYS A 94 2.41 -12.60 -3.40
N SER A 95 1.32 -12.79 -2.67
CA SER A 95 0.43 -11.69 -2.29
C SER A 95 1.10 -10.69 -1.34
N PHE A 96 1.99 -11.17 -0.46
CA PHE A 96 2.76 -10.33 0.43
C PHE A 96 3.77 -9.47 -0.35
N ASP A 97 4.55 -10.06 -1.26
CA ASP A 97 5.52 -9.34 -2.09
C ASP A 97 4.82 -8.26 -2.95
N GLN A 98 3.63 -8.60 -3.47
CA GLN A 98 2.80 -7.66 -4.22
C GLN A 98 2.31 -6.51 -3.32
N ALA A 99 1.79 -6.81 -2.13
CA ALA A 99 1.37 -5.81 -1.16
C ALA A 99 2.53 -4.87 -0.78
N TRP A 100 3.70 -5.42 -0.50
CA TRP A 100 4.90 -4.66 -0.16
C TRP A 100 5.33 -3.72 -1.28
N LYS A 101 5.35 -4.20 -2.54
CA LYS A 101 5.66 -3.36 -3.70
C LYS A 101 4.66 -2.22 -3.86
N LEU A 102 3.37 -2.49 -3.71
CA LEU A 102 2.31 -1.48 -3.83
C LEU A 102 2.40 -0.43 -2.73
N TRP A 103 2.70 -0.85 -1.50
CA TRP A 103 2.96 0.04 -0.38
C TRP A 103 4.17 0.96 -0.66
N LYS A 104 5.29 0.40 -1.12
CA LYS A 104 6.49 1.19 -1.47
C LYS A 104 6.19 2.21 -2.58
N ASN A 105 5.42 1.82 -3.58
CA ASN A 105 5.01 2.72 -4.65
C ASN A 105 4.08 3.83 -4.15
N GLY A 106 3.09 3.49 -3.33
CA GLY A 106 2.16 4.47 -2.74
C GLY A 106 2.88 5.50 -1.86
N THR A 107 3.76 5.04 -0.97
CA THR A 107 4.58 5.93 -0.13
C THR A 107 5.52 6.82 -0.95
N THR A 108 6.16 6.28 -1.99
CA THR A 108 7.02 7.07 -2.89
C THR A 108 6.22 8.17 -3.60
N ASN A 109 5.02 7.85 -4.08
CA ASN A 109 4.16 8.84 -4.73
C ASN A 109 3.66 9.91 -3.75
N LEU A 110 3.36 9.58 -2.50
CA LEU A 110 3.02 10.58 -1.47
C LEU A 110 4.16 11.58 -1.25
N VAL A 111 5.41 11.13 -1.22
CA VAL A 111 6.59 12.02 -1.13
C VAL A 111 6.70 12.93 -2.36
N HIS A 112 6.41 12.40 -3.55
CA HIS A 112 6.39 13.20 -4.77
C HIS A 112 5.29 14.27 -4.75
N ILE A 113 4.09 13.92 -4.28
CA ILE A 113 2.97 14.84 -4.14
C ILE A 113 3.35 16.02 -3.24
N ASP A 114 3.87 15.75 -2.05
CA ASP A 114 4.33 16.78 -1.11
C ASP A 114 5.38 17.72 -1.75
N ARG A 115 6.34 17.15 -2.48
CA ARG A 115 7.36 17.91 -3.20
C ARG A 115 6.78 18.83 -4.28
N TYR A 116 5.81 18.34 -5.06
CA TYR A 116 5.20 19.15 -6.12
C TYR A 116 4.27 20.22 -5.57
N GLN A 117 3.61 19.96 -4.44
CA GLN A 117 2.84 20.96 -3.72
C GLN A 117 3.76 22.10 -3.26
N HIS A 118 4.89 21.76 -2.63
CA HIS A 118 5.86 22.77 -2.21
C HIS A 118 6.43 23.57 -3.38
N ARG A 119 6.74 22.92 -4.51
CA ARG A 119 7.21 23.61 -5.72
C ARG A 119 6.15 24.58 -6.27
N TYR A 120 4.88 24.21 -6.23
CA TYR A 120 3.79 25.08 -6.66
C TYR A 120 3.68 26.33 -5.77
N GLU A 121 3.79 26.17 -4.46
CA GLU A 121 3.82 27.27 -3.48
C GLU A 121 5.03 28.20 -3.69
N GLN A 122 6.20 27.65 -4.03
CA GLN A 122 7.38 28.44 -4.37
C GLN A 122 7.15 29.30 -5.62
N VAL A 123 6.54 28.75 -6.68
CA VAL A 123 6.22 29.52 -7.90
C VAL A 123 5.27 30.69 -7.61
N LEU A 124 4.30 30.50 -6.70
CA LEU A 124 3.43 31.59 -6.25
C LEU A 124 4.22 32.69 -5.53
N GLN A 125 5.13 32.32 -4.63
CA GLN A 125 6.00 33.28 -3.92
C GLN A 125 6.92 34.03 -4.88
N GLU A 126 7.53 33.32 -5.85
CA GLU A 126 8.38 33.92 -6.88
C GLU A 126 7.59 34.94 -7.72
N LEU A 127 6.39 34.58 -8.19
CA LEU A 127 5.51 35.48 -8.93
C LEU A 127 5.11 36.72 -8.11
N GLN A 128 4.84 36.57 -6.82
CA GLN A 128 4.53 37.69 -5.91
C GLN A 128 5.75 38.60 -5.65
N SER A 129 6.96 38.08 -5.81
CA SER A 129 8.22 38.82 -5.61
C SER A 129 8.73 39.55 -6.85
N ILE A 130 8.07 39.40 -8.02
CA ILE A 130 8.47 40.08 -9.25
C ILE A 130 8.37 41.60 -9.06
N GLU A 131 9.49 42.29 -9.24
CA GLU A 131 9.53 43.75 -9.26
C GLU A 131 8.74 44.28 -10.47
N VAL A 132 7.72 45.09 -10.19
CA VAL A 132 6.85 45.72 -11.19
C VAL A 132 7.06 47.22 -11.18
N SER A 133 7.20 47.82 -12.37
CA SER A 133 7.54 49.24 -12.52
C SER A 133 6.31 50.13 -12.72
N THR A 134 5.17 49.52 -13.08
CA THR A 134 3.94 50.23 -13.43
C THR A 134 2.72 49.60 -12.79
N GLU A 135 1.66 50.39 -12.60
CA GLU A 135 0.39 49.92 -12.04
C GLU A 135 -0.30 48.87 -12.94
N GLU A 136 -0.09 48.95 -14.26
CA GLU A 136 -0.59 47.96 -15.22
C GLU A 136 0.14 46.61 -15.10
N GLU A 137 1.46 46.62 -14.94
CA GLU A 137 2.25 45.41 -14.68
C GLU A 137 1.91 44.79 -13.33
N GLN A 138 1.68 45.62 -12.31
CA GLN A 138 1.23 45.15 -11.00
C GLN A 138 -0.17 44.51 -11.06
N LYS A 139 -1.09 45.08 -11.83
CA LYS A 139 -2.41 44.47 -12.10
C LYS A 139 -2.29 43.16 -12.88
N LEU A 140 -1.36 43.07 -13.83
CA LEU A 140 -1.11 41.86 -14.62
C LEU A 140 -0.58 40.72 -13.73
N VAL A 141 0.52 40.96 -13.00
CA VAL A 141 1.12 39.97 -12.09
C VAL A 141 0.12 39.57 -11.01
N GLY A 142 -0.54 40.54 -10.37
CA GLY A 142 -1.56 40.27 -9.35
C GLY A 142 -2.81 39.57 -9.90
N GLY A 143 -3.12 39.72 -11.20
CA GLY A 143 -4.15 38.93 -11.88
C GLY A 143 -3.74 37.48 -12.07
N VAL A 144 -2.50 37.24 -12.51
CA VAL A 144 -1.93 35.90 -12.70
C VAL A 144 -1.80 35.15 -11.38
N VAL A 145 -1.26 35.80 -10.35
CA VAL A 145 -1.14 35.23 -9.01
C VAL A 145 -2.51 34.82 -8.47
N ARG A 146 -3.53 35.68 -8.55
CA ARG A 146 -4.89 35.34 -8.10
C ARG A 146 -5.53 34.22 -8.90
N ALA A 147 -5.31 34.17 -10.21
CA ALA A 147 -5.82 33.09 -11.05
C ALA A 147 -5.17 31.75 -10.65
N LEU A 148 -3.84 31.74 -10.49
CA LEU A 148 -3.12 30.56 -10.02
C LEU A 148 -3.53 30.19 -8.59
N GLU A 149 -3.57 31.12 -7.64
CA GLU A 149 -4.01 30.85 -6.28
C GLU A 149 -5.39 30.20 -6.24
N LYS A 150 -6.35 30.70 -7.05
CA LYS A 150 -7.69 30.13 -7.15
C LYS A 150 -7.68 28.72 -7.75
N GLU A 151 -7.02 28.51 -8.89
CA GLU A 151 -6.89 27.18 -9.50
C GLU A 151 -6.15 26.20 -8.59
N GLY A 152 -5.14 26.69 -7.87
CA GLY A 152 -4.36 25.95 -6.89
C GLY A 152 -5.18 25.61 -5.65
N GLU A 153 -6.05 26.51 -5.17
CA GLU A 153 -6.96 26.26 -4.05
C GLU A 153 -7.94 25.14 -4.41
N GLU A 154 -8.63 25.27 -5.54
CA GLU A 154 -9.60 24.27 -6.04
C GLU A 154 -8.94 22.89 -6.17
N MET A 155 -7.73 22.84 -6.72
CA MET A 155 -7.00 21.59 -6.88
C MET A 155 -6.40 21.07 -5.57
N ARG A 156 -5.94 21.94 -4.66
CA ARG A 156 -5.48 21.53 -3.32
C ARG A 156 -6.62 21.01 -2.49
N GLU A 157 -7.82 21.56 -2.56
CA GLU A 157 -8.98 21.05 -1.83
C GLU A 157 -9.38 19.66 -2.32
N GLU A 158 -9.44 19.46 -3.64
CA GLU A 158 -9.69 18.14 -4.25
C GLU A 158 -8.62 17.13 -3.83
N ILE A 159 -7.35 17.51 -3.94
CA ILE A 159 -6.23 16.61 -3.70
C ILE A 159 -5.97 16.39 -2.19
N ALA A 160 -6.14 17.38 -1.32
CA ALA A 160 -5.80 17.27 0.11
C ALA A 160 -6.73 16.31 0.86
N GLY A 161 -8.03 16.33 0.53
CA GLY A 161 -8.99 15.35 1.05
C GLY A 161 -8.57 13.93 0.68
N ASP A 162 -8.20 13.74 -0.59
CA ASP A 162 -7.75 12.46 -1.11
C ASP A 162 -6.41 12.04 -0.49
N ILE A 163 -5.40 12.92 -0.39
CA ILE A 163 -4.09 12.62 0.21
C ILE A 163 -4.24 12.22 1.68
N LYS A 164 -4.99 12.98 2.48
CA LYS A 164 -5.10 12.69 3.92
C LYS A 164 -5.77 11.35 4.17
N ALA A 165 -6.91 11.11 3.52
CA ALA A 165 -7.61 9.83 3.58
C ALA A 165 -6.73 8.68 3.06
N THR A 166 -5.97 8.94 1.99
CA THR A 166 -5.00 8.01 1.39
C THR A 166 -3.86 7.66 2.35
N GLY A 167 -3.26 8.65 3.00
CA GLY A 167 -2.18 8.49 3.97
C GLY A 167 -2.62 7.68 5.18
N GLU A 168 -3.77 8.01 5.77
CA GLU A 168 -4.35 7.29 6.91
C GLU A 168 -4.63 5.82 6.57
N ARG A 169 -5.23 5.56 5.40
CA ARG A 169 -5.49 4.21 4.91
C ARG A 169 -4.19 3.44 4.61
N LEU A 170 -3.15 4.10 4.08
CA LEU A 170 -1.84 3.47 3.85
C LEU A 170 -1.15 3.10 5.18
N ILE A 171 -1.30 3.93 6.21
CA ILE A 171 -0.85 3.62 7.58
C ILE A 171 -1.65 2.42 8.14
N SER A 172 -2.97 2.39 7.97
CA SER A 172 -3.80 1.25 8.37
C SER A 172 -3.36 -0.05 7.68
N ALA A 173 -3.21 0.00 6.36
CA ALA A 173 -2.72 -1.13 5.56
C ALA A 173 -1.33 -1.61 6.01
N THR A 174 -0.47 -0.70 6.48
CA THR A 174 0.85 -1.05 7.05
C THR A 174 0.71 -1.82 8.36
N ARG A 175 -0.21 -1.40 9.24
CA ARG A 175 -0.51 -2.10 10.50
C ARG A 175 -1.09 -3.48 10.23
N GLU A 176 -2.02 -3.59 9.30
CA GLU A 176 -2.61 -4.87 8.88
C GLU A 176 -1.54 -5.80 8.29
N LEU A 177 -0.63 -5.29 7.46
CA LEU A 177 0.48 -6.08 6.91
C LEU A 177 1.43 -6.58 8.01
N ALA A 178 1.73 -5.74 9.01
CA ALA A 178 2.54 -6.12 10.16
C ALA A 178 1.84 -7.18 11.03
N GLU A 179 0.54 -7.03 11.27
CA GLU A 179 -0.28 -8.01 11.98
C GLU A 179 -0.34 -9.35 11.24
N HIS A 180 -0.47 -9.32 9.92
CA HIS A 180 -0.42 -10.51 9.07
C HIS A 180 0.95 -11.20 9.06
N THR A 181 2.02 -10.44 9.25
CA THR A 181 3.38 -10.98 9.41
C THR A 181 3.49 -11.70 10.74
N ARG A 182 3.13 -11.04 11.84
CA ARG A 182 3.17 -11.63 13.18
C ARG A 182 2.26 -12.86 13.32
N SER A 183 1.03 -12.76 12.83
CA SER A 183 0.07 -13.87 12.85
C SER A 183 0.60 -15.10 12.12
N TRP A 184 1.41 -14.88 11.09
CA TRP A 184 1.99 -15.96 10.32
C TRP A 184 3.12 -16.67 11.04
N ASP A 185 4.05 -15.93 11.63
CA ASP A 185 5.15 -16.51 12.37
C ASP A 185 4.62 -17.46 13.46
N LEU A 186 3.53 -17.03 14.14
CA LEU A 186 2.82 -17.86 15.11
C LEU A 186 2.19 -19.13 14.48
N ILE A 187 1.56 -19.01 13.31
CA ILE A 187 0.98 -20.15 12.60
C ILE A 187 2.08 -21.11 12.12
N GLU A 188 3.22 -20.63 11.64
CA GLU A 188 4.33 -21.50 11.22
C GLU A 188 4.91 -22.29 12.37
N ILE A 189 5.14 -21.62 13.50
CA ILE A 189 5.59 -22.25 14.74
C ILE A 189 4.57 -23.32 15.15
N SER A 190 3.28 -22.95 15.25
CA SER A 190 2.22 -23.89 15.67
C SER A 190 2.11 -25.10 14.72
N VAL A 191 2.23 -24.89 13.41
CA VAL A 191 2.16 -25.98 12.43
C VAL A 191 3.41 -26.86 12.49
N ALA A 192 4.58 -26.29 12.76
CA ALA A 192 5.82 -27.05 12.96
C ALA A 192 5.74 -27.91 14.23
N GLU A 193 5.28 -27.33 15.34
CA GLU A 193 5.06 -28.03 16.61
C GLU A 193 4.06 -29.18 16.47
N ALA A 194 2.87 -28.91 15.91
CA ALA A 194 1.85 -29.93 15.70
C ALA A 194 2.34 -31.08 14.79
N ARG A 195 3.18 -30.78 13.80
CA ARG A 195 3.79 -31.80 12.94
C ARG A 195 4.81 -32.64 13.70
N SER A 196 5.64 -32.02 14.54
CA SER A 196 6.61 -32.72 15.37
C SER A 196 5.92 -33.68 16.33
N GLU A 197 4.89 -33.21 17.04
CA GLU A 197 4.10 -34.01 17.98
C GLU A 197 3.42 -35.20 17.29
N ALA A 198 2.78 -34.97 16.14
CA ALA A 198 2.17 -36.05 15.36
C ALA A 198 3.20 -37.11 14.92
N SER A 199 4.44 -36.68 14.60
CA SER A 199 5.50 -37.60 14.16
C SER A 199 6.04 -38.44 15.32
N LEU A 200 6.23 -37.85 16.50
CA LEU A 200 6.67 -38.57 17.71
C LEU A 200 5.65 -39.63 18.13
N LYS A 201 4.36 -39.28 18.16
CA LYS A 201 3.28 -40.22 18.51
C LYS A 201 3.17 -41.40 17.56
N MET A 202 3.54 -41.23 16.29
CA MET A 202 3.58 -42.32 15.31
C MET A 202 4.81 -43.23 15.46
N GLN A 203 5.87 -42.79 16.13
CA GLN A 203 7.07 -43.61 16.39
C GLN A 203 6.95 -44.40 17.70
N GLU A 204 6.14 -43.92 18.64
CA GLU A 204 5.87 -44.57 19.94
C GLU A 204 4.82 -45.71 19.85
N MET A 205 4.10 -45.82 18.74
CA MET A 205 3.04 -46.81 18.47
C MET A 205 3.50 -47.91 17.52
#